data_AF-A0A100XWK5-F1
#
_entry.id   AF-A0A100XWK5-F1
#
_cell.length_a   1.000
_cell.length_b   1.000
_cell.length_c   1.000
_cell.angle_alpha   90.00
_cell.angle_beta   90.00
_cell.angle_gamma   90.00
#
_symmetry.space_group_name_H-M   'P 1'
#
loop_
_entity.id
_entity.type
_entity.pdbx_description
1 polymer ?
#
loop_
_entity_poly.entity_id
_entity_poly.type
_entity_poly.pdbx_seq_one_letter_code
_entity_poly.pdbx_strand_id
1 'polypeptide(L)'
;MGSRRGCGLHAPLAERTPRLLPGDSLPHGAGTPLRRGKNPLTPDDYDLKSVSDSGLVVLSEKDRAFVFKEGERILTFNTSRVIAYRDKLLVSKDGKLKVFSEDGKLLTEGNYPFDQTILLR
;
A
#
# COMPACT_ATOMS: atom_id res chain seq x y z
N MET A 1 -23.06 52.84 -36.08
CA MET A 1 -22.44 53.00 -37.42
C MET A 1 -20.93 53.12 -37.27
N GLY A 2 -20.16 52.36 -38.06
CA GLY A 2 -18.77 52.62 -38.47
C GLY A 2 -17.69 52.63 -37.38
N SER A 3 -16.82 51.62 -37.20
CA SER A 3 -15.83 51.00 -38.11
C SER A 3 -14.51 51.78 -38.25
N ARG A 4 -13.48 51.20 -37.60
CA ARG A 4 -12.07 50.96 -38.03
C ARG A 4 -11.17 52.16 -38.40
N ARG A 5 -9.98 52.21 -37.78
CA ARG A 5 -8.69 51.79 -38.39
C ARG A 5 -7.48 51.96 -37.44
N GLY A 6 -6.49 51.06 -37.60
CA GLY A 6 -5.12 51.16 -37.07
C GLY A 6 -4.65 49.87 -36.39
N CYS A 7 -4.39 48.78 -37.11
CA CYS A 7 -3.11 48.38 -37.76
C CYS A 7 -1.99 47.96 -36.78
N GLY A 8 -1.47 46.74 -36.99
CA GLY A 8 -0.22 46.23 -36.39
C GLY A 8 -0.34 44.77 -35.93
N LEU A 9 -0.26 43.79 -36.82
CA LEU A 9 0.93 42.91 -37.02
C LEU A 9 1.14 41.92 -35.84
N HIS A 10 0.68 40.68 -36.01
CA HIS A 10 1.54 39.49 -36.25
C HIS A 10 2.62 39.22 -35.18
N ALA A 11 2.36 38.26 -34.28
CA ALA A 11 3.02 36.95 -34.25
C ALA A 11 2.99 36.33 -32.83
N PRO A 12 2.72 35.02 -32.70
CA PRO A 12 2.76 34.31 -31.42
C PRO A 12 4.20 34.15 -30.92
N LEU A 13 4.31 34.18 -29.60
CA LEU A 13 5.51 33.99 -28.77
C LEU A 13 6.39 32.87 -29.33
N ALA A 14 7.58 33.23 -29.81
CA ALA A 14 8.56 32.31 -30.36
C ALA A 14 8.97 31.26 -29.32
N GLU A 15 8.82 29.99 -29.70
CA GLU A 15 9.49 28.86 -29.08
C GLU A 15 10.99 29.14 -29.03
N ARG A 16 11.53 29.33 -27.82
CA ARG A 16 12.98 29.32 -27.61
C ARG A 16 13.47 27.89 -27.71
N THR A 17 13.82 27.46 -28.91
CA THR A 17 14.66 26.26 -29.10
C THR A 17 16.03 26.55 -28.48
N PRO A 18 16.51 25.79 -27.49
CA PRO A 18 17.87 25.96 -26.99
C PRO A 18 18.84 25.50 -28.09
N ARG A 19 19.70 26.40 -28.58
CA ARG A 19 20.87 25.99 -29.36
C ARG A 19 21.87 25.34 -28.40
N LEU A 20 22.03 24.02 -28.49
CA LEU A 20 23.12 23.29 -27.85
C LEU A 20 24.41 23.58 -28.62
N LEU A 21 25.46 24.01 -27.92
CA LEU A 21 26.79 24.15 -28.49
C LEU A 21 27.48 22.78 -28.53
N PRO A 22 28.34 22.50 -29.52
CA PRO A 22 29.09 21.26 -29.56
C PRO A 22 30.05 21.20 -28.35
N GLY A 23 29.68 20.38 -27.36
CA GLY A 23 30.38 20.25 -26.07
C GLY A 23 29.47 20.18 -24.85
N ASP A 24 28.19 20.55 -24.99
CA ASP A 24 27.22 20.47 -23.88
C ASP A 24 26.74 19.03 -23.67
N SER A 25 27.21 18.39 -22.61
CA SER A 25 26.64 17.14 -22.10
C SER A 25 25.22 17.39 -21.57
N LEU A 26 24.24 16.70 -22.15
CA LEU A 26 22.85 16.66 -21.70
C LEU A 26 22.78 16.36 -20.19
N PRO A 27 21.97 17.09 -19.38
CA PRO A 27 21.67 16.64 -18.04
C PRO A 27 20.91 15.32 -18.16
N HIS A 28 21.61 14.23 -17.84
CA HIS A 28 20.96 12.94 -17.64
C HIS A 28 19.92 13.16 -16.56
N GLY A 29 18.64 12.98 -16.92
CA GLY A 29 17.54 13.05 -16.00
C GLY A 29 17.91 12.25 -14.76
N ALA A 30 18.08 12.97 -13.65
CA ALA A 30 18.25 12.37 -12.35
C ALA A 30 16.94 11.61 -12.08
N GLY A 31 16.92 10.33 -12.46
CA GLY A 31 15.93 9.40 -11.95
C GLY A 31 16.11 9.44 -10.46
N THR A 32 15.17 10.10 -9.77
CA THR A 32 15.07 10.05 -8.32
C THR A 32 15.11 8.57 -7.99
N PRO A 33 16.09 8.08 -7.20
CA PRO A 33 16.03 6.71 -6.74
C PRO A 33 14.70 6.60 -6.02
N LEU A 34 13.82 5.72 -6.49
CA LEU A 34 12.64 5.34 -5.72
C LEU A 34 13.20 4.88 -4.39
N ARG A 35 13.05 5.72 -3.35
CA ARG A 35 13.31 5.31 -1.98
C ARG A 35 12.34 4.17 -1.76
N ARG A 36 12.80 2.94 -1.97
CA ARG A 36 12.16 1.75 -1.44
C ARG A 36 12.06 2.07 0.04
N GLY A 37 10.85 2.41 0.49
CA GLY A 37 10.53 2.60 1.88
C GLY A 37 10.80 1.28 2.56
N LYS A 38 12.06 1.05 2.91
CA LYS A 38 12.44 0.09 3.91
C LYS A 38 11.91 0.74 5.18
N ASN A 39 10.65 0.49 5.50
CA ASN A 39 10.29 0.38 6.89
C ASN A 39 10.92 -0.96 7.28
N PRO A 40 12.14 -1.00 7.86
CA PRO A 40 12.60 -2.24 8.44
C PRO A 40 11.52 -2.64 9.44
N LEU A 41 10.88 -3.78 9.22
CA LEU A 41 10.11 -4.43 10.27
C LEU A 41 11.17 -4.74 11.34
N THR A 42 11.20 -3.98 12.43
CA THR A 42 12.08 -4.29 13.56
C THR A 42 11.62 -5.64 14.10
N PRO A 43 12.46 -6.70 14.08
CA PRO A 43 12.01 -8.06 14.38
C PRO A 43 11.35 -8.21 15.76
N ASP A 44 11.71 -7.35 16.71
CA ASP A 44 11.21 -7.40 18.10
C ASP A 44 9.80 -6.80 18.28
N ASP A 45 9.25 -6.13 17.26
CA ASP A 45 7.93 -5.49 17.35
C ASP A 45 6.79 -6.36 16.80
N TYR A 46 7.11 -7.43 16.05
CA TYR A 46 6.14 -8.20 15.28
C TYR A 46 6.08 -9.66 15.72
N ASP A 47 4.88 -10.09 16.15
CA ASP A 47 4.57 -11.49 16.36
C ASP A 47 4.04 -12.12 15.07
N LEU A 48 4.62 -13.26 14.66
CA LEU A 48 4.02 -14.10 13.63
C LEU A 48 2.80 -14.82 14.21
N LYS A 49 1.60 -14.50 13.70
CA LYS A 49 0.34 -15.06 14.21
C LYS A 49 -0.06 -16.34 13.49
N SER A 50 0.07 -16.35 12.17
CA SER A 50 -0.31 -17.51 11.37
C SER A 50 0.27 -17.43 9.97
N VAL A 51 0.48 -18.59 9.38
CA VAL A 51 0.85 -18.77 7.98
C VAL A 51 -0.10 -19.79 7.38
N SER A 52 -0.62 -19.48 6.21
CA SER A 52 -1.49 -20.35 5.43
C SER A 52 -0.72 -21.01 4.30
N ASP A 53 -1.20 -22.17 3.86
CA ASP A 53 -0.71 -22.89 2.68
C ASP A 53 -0.97 -22.13 1.37
N SER A 54 -1.91 -21.19 1.38
CA SER A 54 -2.19 -20.27 0.27
C SER A 54 -1.17 -19.14 0.11
N GLY A 55 -0.18 -19.04 1.00
CA GLY A 55 0.80 -17.94 0.99
C GLY A 55 0.33 -16.68 1.72
N LEU A 56 -0.79 -16.76 2.46
CA LEU A 56 -1.18 -15.70 3.41
C LEU A 56 -0.33 -15.78 4.67
N VAL A 57 0.22 -14.65 5.09
CA VAL A 57 0.99 -14.49 6.32
C VAL A 57 0.36 -13.39 7.15
N VAL A 58 0.09 -13.67 8.43
CA VAL A 58 -0.42 -12.68 9.38
C VAL A 58 0.65 -12.39 10.40
N LEU A 59 1.09 -11.13 10.41
CA LEU A 59 1.91 -10.57 11.48
C LEU A 59 1.02 -9.72 12.37
N SER A 60 1.35 -9.58 13.64
CA SER A 60 0.74 -8.58 14.50
C SER A 60 1.78 -7.76 15.21
N GLU A 61 1.49 -6.48 15.37
CA GLU A 61 2.28 -5.52 16.12
C GLU A 61 1.36 -4.92 17.18
N LYS A 62 1.61 -5.25 18.46
CA LYS A 62 0.79 -4.79 19.60
C LYS A 62 -0.69 -5.14 19.40
N ASP A 63 -1.52 -4.16 19.05
CA ASP A 63 -2.97 -4.30 18.83
C ASP A 63 -3.39 -4.27 17.36
N ARG A 64 -2.44 -4.38 16.43
CA ARG A 64 -2.69 -4.36 14.99
C ARG A 64 -2.23 -5.66 14.36
N ALA A 65 -2.90 -6.08 13.29
CA ALA A 65 -2.46 -7.18 12.46
C ALA A 65 -2.28 -6.73 11.02
N PHE A 66 -1.27 -7.28 10.37
CA PHE A 66 -0.89 -7.03 8.99
C PHE A 66 -0.94 -8.34 8.24
N VAL A 67 -1.64 -8.34 7.11
CA VAL A 67 -1.73 -9.51 6.24
C VAL A 67 -0.90 -9.27 5.00
N PHE A 68 -0.06 -10.26 4.72
CA PHE A 68 0.79 -10.30 3.55
C PHE A 68 0.38 -11.48 2.67
N LYS A 69 0.46 -11.28 1.35
CA LYS A 69 0.34 -12.32 0.34
C LYS A 69 1.53 -12.19 -0.60
N GLU A 70 2.27 -13.27 -0.81
CA GLU A 70 3.42 -13.28 -1.74
C GLU A 70 4.48 -12.19 -1.46
N GLY A 71 4.61 -11.75 -0.20
CA GLY A 71 5.55 -10.71 0.20
C GLY A 71 5.00 -9.27 0.10
N GLU A 72 3.78 -9.07 -0.40
CA GLU A 72 3.12 -7.78 -0.44
C GLU A 72 2.07 -7.65 0.67
N ARG A 73 2.01 -6.49 1.32
CA ARG A 73 1.00 -6.20 2.34
C ARG A 73 -0.33 -5.85 1.67
N ILE A 74 -1.33 -6.70 1.86
CA ILE A 74 -2.65 -6.55 1.25
C ILE A 74 -3.67 -5.93 2.21
N LEU A 75 -3.61 -6.24 3.51
CA LEU A 75 -4.61 -5.81 4.49
C LEU A 75 -3.98 -5.41 5.82
N THR A 76 -4.69 -4.57 6.56
CA THR A 76 -4.34 -4.16 7.92
C THR A 76 -5.59 -4.15 8.78
N PHE A 77 -5.51 -4.76 9.96
CA PHE A 77 -6.57 -4.84 10.95
C PHE A 77 -6.15 -4.12 12.22
N ASN A 78 -7.08 -3.39 12.84
CA ASN A 78 -6.88 -2.75 14.15
C ASN A 78 -7.18 -3.73 15.32
N THR A 79 -6.85 -5.00 15.13
CA THR A 79 -6.92 -6.05 16.15
C THR A 79 -5.76 -6.99 15.92
N SER A 80 -5.16 -7.50 17.00
CA SER A 80 -4.12 -8.53 16.95
C SER A 80 -4.69 -9.95 16.81
N ARG A 81 -6.01 -10.10 16.95
CA ARG A 81 -6.71 -11.39 16.90
C ARG A 81 -7.10 -11.76 15.47
N VAL A 82 -6.10 -12.03 14.66
CA VAL A 82 -6.27 -12.41 13.25
C VAL A 82 -5.55 -13.72 12.95
N ILE A 83 -6.22 -14.61 12.24
CA ILE A 83 -5.69 -15.91 11.81
C ILE A 83 -5.94 -16.07 10.31
N ALA A 84 -4.89 -16.37 9.54
CA ALA A 84 -5.02 -16.86 8.19
C ALA A 84 -5.29 -18.36 8.20
N TYR A 85 -6.34 -18.77 7.50
CA TYR A 85 -6.74 -20.15 7.33
C TYR A 85 -7.13 -20.36 5.87
N ARG A 86 -6.31 -21.10 5.11
CA ARG A 86 -6.46 -21.28 3.66
C ARG A 86 -6.52 -19.92 2.96
N ASP A 87 -7.55 -19.68 2.15
CA ASP A 87 -7.86 -18.45 1.42
C ASP A 87 -8.64 -17.42 2.25
N LYS A 88 -8.73 -17.61 3.57
CA LYS A 88 -9.59 -16.81 4.45
C LYS A 88 -8.84 -16.24 5.64
N LEU A 89 -9.39 -15.15 6.17
CA LEU A 89 -8.89 -14.44 7.33
C LEU A 89 -9.98 -14.42 8.39
N LEU A 90 -9.71 -15.06 9.52
CA LEU A 90 -10.56 -15.10 10.69
C LEU A 90 -10.14 -13.97 11.62
N VAL A 91 -11.05 -13.04 11.90
CA VAL A 91 -10.79 -11.84 12.68
C VAL A 91 -11.75 -11.80 13.87
N SER A 92 -11.21 -11.78 15.09
CA SER A 92 -12.01 -11.59 16.31
C SER A 92 -12.02 -10.10 16.65
N LYS A 93 -13.20 -9.50 16.64
CA LYS A 93 -13.39 -8.11 17.06
C LYS A 93 -14.71 -7.95 17.80
N ASP A 94 -14.67 -7.29 18.95
CA ASP A 94 -15.87 -6.98 19.76
C ASP A 94 -16.70 -8.24 20.10
N GLY A 95 -16.03 -9.38 20.36
CA GLY A 95 -16.67 -10.66 20.66
C GLY A 95 -17.32 -11.37 19.46
N LYS A 96 -17.14 -10.85 18.24
CA LYS A 96 -17.65 -11.45 17.01
C LYS A 96 -16.51 -11.97 16.15
N LEU A 97 -16.75 -13.11 15.51
CA LEU A 97 -15.90 -13.64 14.45
C LEU A 97 -16.35 -13.05 13.13
N LYS A 98 -15.42 -12.41 12.43
CA LYS A 98 -15.57 -11.96 11.05
C LYS A 98 -14.66 -12.77 10.16
N VAL A 99 -15.21 -13.29 9.06
CA VAL A 99 -14.46 -14.04 8.07
C VAL A 99 -14.30 -13.18 6.85
N PHE A 100 -13.07 -12.82 6.53
CA PHE A 100 -12.71 -12.11 5.31
C PHE A 100 -12.12 -13.10 4.29
N SER A 101 -12.31 -12.80 3.02
CA SER A 101 -11.53 -13.39 1.93
C SER A 101 -10.10 -12.86 1.95
N GLU A 102 -9.22 -13.50 1.18
CA GLU A 102 -7.87 -12.99 0.91
C GLU A 102 -7.85 -11.55 0.37
N ASP A 103 -8.87 -11.13 -0.37
CA ASP A 103 -8.99 -9.75 -0.88
C ASP A 103 -9.53 -8.75 0.16
N GLY A 104 -9.78 -9.21 1.39
CA GLY A 104 -10.33 -8.38 2.47
C GLY A 104 -11.82 -8.10 2.37
N LYS A 105 -12.53 -8.78 1.46
CA LYS A 105 -14.00 -8.74 1.42
C LYS A 105 -14.57 -9.56 2.57
N LEU A 106 -15.47 -8.97 3.36
CA LEU A 106 -16.22 -9.68 4.39
C LEU A 106 -17.13 -10.72 3.73
N LEU A 107 -16.94 -11.99 4.10
CA LEU A 107 -17.74 -13.11 3.61
C LEU A 107 -18.90 -13.39 4.55
N THR A 108 -18.62 -13.41 5.86
CA THR A 108 -19.62 -13.66 6.89
C THR A 108 -19.16 -13.12 8.24
N GLU A 109 -20.11 -12.90 9.14
CA GLU A 109 -19.86 -12.63 10.54
C GLU A 109 -20.77 -13.48 11.42
N GLY A 110 -20.25 -13.89 12.58
CA GLY A 110 -20.96 -14.74 13.53
C GLY A 110 -20.69 -14.31 14.96
N ASN A 111 -21.65 -14.57 15.83
CA ASN A 111 -21.48 -14.38 17.28
C ASN A 111 -20.70 -15.56 17.87
N TYR A 112 -19.42 -15.64 17.51
CA TYR A 112 -18.50 -16.66 17.98
C TYR A 112 -17.22 -15.99 18.46
N PRO A 113 -17.12 -15.67 19.76
CA PRO A 113 -15.88 -15.13 20.29
C PRO A 113 -14.81 -16.21 20.22
N PHE A 114 -13.68 -15.90 19.60
CA PHE A 114 -12.48 -16.74 19.67
C PHE A 114 -11.31 -15.93 20.23
N ASP A 115 -10.49 -16.64 21.00
CA ASP A 115 -9.24 -16.15 21.57
C ASP A 115 -8.11 -17.13 21.22
N GLN A 116 -6.90 -16.59 21.10
CA GLN A 116 -5.70 -17.39 20.91
C GLN A 116 -5.12 -17.73 22.29
N THR A 117 -5.06 -19.01 22.63
CA THR A 117 -4.39 -19.49 23.84
C THR A 117 -2.95 -19.86 23.51
N ILE A 118 -1.99 -19.25 24.20
CA ILE A 118 -0.58 -19.64 24.14
C ILE A 118 -0.39 -20.81 25.11
N LEU A 119 0.04 -21.96 24.60
CA LEU A 119 0.40 -23.10 25.45
C LEU A 119 1.76 -22.81 26.11
N LEU A 120 1.76 -22.65 27.44
CA LEU A 120 2.99 -22.54 28.21
C LEU A 120 3.52 -23.94 28.55
N ARG A 121 4.82 -24.16 28.41
CA ARG A 121 5.50 -25.41 28.76
C ARG A 121 6.40 -25.21 29.97
#